data_AF-A0A535XAG2-F1
#
_entry.id   AF-A0A535XAG2-F1
#
_cell.length_a   1.000
_cell.length_b   1.000
_cell.length_c   1.000
_cell.angle_alpha   90.00
_cell.angle_beta   90.00
_cell.angle_gamma   90.00
#
_symmetry.space_group_name_H-M   'P 1'
#
loop_
_entity.id
_entity.type
_entity.pdbx_description
1 polymer ?
#
loop_
_entity_poly.entity_id
_entity_poly.type
_entity_poly.pdbx_seq_one_letter_code
_entity_poly.pdbx_strand_id
1 'polypeptide(L)' 'MPLDVDRVDITKDPALFDRYALRIPVITMGERELDAAGVDDRAIRAWLRA' A
#
# COMPACT_ATOMS: atom_id res chain seq x y z
N MET A 1 10.83 -16.29 -2.96
CA MET A 1 10.24 -16.27 -1.61
C MET A 1 8.79 -15.85 -1.75
N PRO A 2 7.82 -16.55 -1.13
CA PRO A 2 6.44 -16.08 -1.11
C PRO A 2 6.36 -14.72 -0.38
N LEU A 3 5.52 -13.82 -0.88
CA LEU A 3 5.24 -12.53 -0.24
C LEU A 3 4.04 -12.71 0.68
N ASP A 4 4.20 -12.35 1.95
CA ASP A 4 3.08 -12.26 2.88
C ASP A 4 2.42 -10.88 2.75
N VAL A 5 1.10 -10.83 2.70
CA VAL A 5 0.35 -9.60 2.38
C VAL A 5 -0.86 -9.48 3.29
N ASP A 6 -0.82 -8.46 4.14
CA ASP A 6 -1.94 -8.07 4.98
C ASP A 6 -2.80 -7.01 4.29
N ARG A 7 -4.11 -7.26 4.24
CA ARG A 7 -5.10 -6.26 3.80
C ARG A 7 -5.66 -5.52 5.00
N VAL A 8 -5.40 -4.23 5.05
CA VAL A 8 -5.91 -3.35 6.11
C VAL A 8 -7.14 -2.61 5.62
N ASP A 9 -8.24 -2.75 6.36
CA ASP A 9 -9.45 -1.96 6.18
C ASP A 9 -9.33 -0.67 7.01
N ILE A 10 -8.99 0.43 6.33
CA ILE A 10 -8.77 1.72 6.98
C ILE A 10 -10.03 2.31 7.61
N THR A 11 -11.23 1.83 7.26
CA THR A 11 -12.48 2.34 7.84
C THR A 11 -12.66 1.97 9.31
N LYS A 12 -11.84 1.04 9.81
CA LYS A 12 -11.85 0.57 11.20
C LYS A 12 -10.89 1.32 12.11
N ASP A 13 -10.01 2.15 11.55
CA ASP A 13 -9.03 2.94 12.29
C ASP A 13 -9.10 4.41 11.82
N PRO A 14 -9.63 5.32 12.66
CA PRO A 14 -9.77 6.73 12.30
C PRO A 14 -8.45 7.40 11.89
N ALA A 15 -7.32 7.01 12.49
CA ALA A 15 -6.03 7.60 12.16
C ALA A 15 -5.54 7.14 10.78
N LEU A 16 -5.79 5.88 10.41
CA LEU A 16 -5.51 5.39 9.06
C LEU A 16 -6.48 5.99 8.03
N PHE A 17 -7.76 6.15 8.40
CA PHE A 17 -8.75 6.79 7.55
C PHE A 17 -8.35 8.22 7.20
N ASP A 18 -8.06 9.05 8.21
CA ASP A 18 -7.64 10.44 8.03
C ASP A 18 -6.39 10.55 7.15
N ARG A 19 -5.46 9.60 7.28
CA ARG A 19 -4.21 9.59 6.52
C ARG A 19 -4.35 9.11 5.07
N TYR A 20 -5.22 8.13 4.81
CA TYR A 20 -5.22 7.40 3.54
C TYR A 20 -6.52 7.45 2.73
N ALA A 21 -7.63 7.99 3.25
CA ALA A 21 -8.94 7.92 2.59
C ALA A 21 -8.96 8.40 1.12
N LEU A 22 -8.11 9.36 0.75
CA LEU A 22 -8.01 9.91 -0.61
C LEU A 22 -6.85 9.33 -1.44
N ARG A 23 -6.04 8.42 -0.87
CA ARG A 23 -4.82 7.85 -1.47
C ARG A 23 -4.93 6.36 -1.75
N ILE A 24 -6.06 5.74 -1.43
CA ILE A 24 -6.22 4.29 -1.63
C ILE A 24 -6.21 3.93 -3.13
N PRO A 25 -5.54 2.84 -3.54
CA PRO A 25 -4.81 1.89 -2.70
C PRO A 25 -3.37 2.35 -2.37
N VAL A 26 -2.94 2.19 -1.11
CA VAL A 26 -1.55 2.39 -0.68
C VAL A 26 -0.93 1.04 -0.29
N ILE A 27 0.28 0.77 -0.76
CA ILE A 27 1.10 -0.37 -0.36
C ILE A 27 2.20 0.14 0.58
N THR A 28 2.38 -0.52 1.72
CA THR A 28 3.44 -0.20 2.68
C THR A 28 4.43 -1.35 2.82
N MET A 29 5.71 -1.03 3.02
CA MET A 29 6.76 -2.01 3.31
C MET A 29 7.83 -1.36 4.20
N GLY A 30 7.81 -1.70 5.49
CA GLY A 30 8.57 -0.98 6.50
C GLY A 30 8.13 0.50 6.55
N GLU A 31 9.07 1.42 6.42
CA GLU A 31 8.80 2.87 6.40
C GLU A 31 8.41 3.41 5.02
N ARG A 32 8.42 2.56 3.99
CA ARG A 32 8.14 2.97 2.61
C ARG A 32 6.66 2.87 2.31
N GLU A 33 6.15 3.86 1.61
CA GLU A 33 4.80 3.89 1.06
C GLU A 33 4.84 4.03 -0.46
N LEU A 34 3.91 3.36 -1.13
CA LEU A 34 3.60 3.55 -2.54
C LEU A 34 2.10 3.81 -2.69
N ASP A 35 1.76 4.95 -3.26
CA ASP A 35 0.43 5.14 -3.84
C ASP A 35 0.35 4.28 -5.10
N ALA A 36 -0.51 3.27 -5.06
CA ALA A 36 -0.65 2.27 -6.11
C ALA A 36 -1.83 2.57 -7.04
N ALA A 37 -2.49 3.73 -6.90
CA ALA A 37 -3.55 4.13 -7.82
C ALA A 37 -3.00 4.25 -9.26
N GLY A 38 -3.49 3.39 -10.16
CA GLY A 38 -3.06 3.37 -11.56
C GLY A 38 -1.65 2.81 -11.81
N VAL A 39 -0.98 2.28 -10.79
CA VAL A 39 0.34 1.65 -10.94
C VAL A 39 0.17 0.21 -11.40
N ASP A 40 0.89 -0.18 -12.46
CA ASP A 40 0.84 -1.54 -12.99
C ASP A 40 1.66 -2.55 -12.16
N ASP A 41 1.36 -3.83 -12.34
CA ASP A 41 2.03 -4.93 -11.65
C ASP A 41 3.56 -4.94 -11.85
N ARG A 42 4.05 -4.49 -13.01
CA ARG A 42 5.49 -4.47 -13.30
C ARG A 42 6.18 -3.41 -12.46
N ALA A 43 5.59 -2.21 -12.36
CA ALA A 43 6.08 -1.13 -11.53
C ALA A 43 6.00 -1.49 -10.04
N ILE A 44 4.91 -2.12 -9.59
CA ILE A 44 4.79 -2.64 -8.21
C ILE A 44 5.91 -3.65 -7.91
N ARG A 45 6.15 -4.62 -8.82
CA ARG A 45 7.24 -5.61 -8.65
C ARG A 45 8.63 -4.97 -8.61
N ALA A 46 8.85 -3.92 -9.41
CA ALA A 46 10.11 -3.20 -9.39
C ALA A 46 10.30 -2.47 -8.06
N TRP A 47 9.25 -1.79 -7.57
CA TRP A 47 9.27 -1.11 -6.28
C TRP A 47 9.52 -2.08 -5.12
N LEU A 48 8.87 -3.25 -5.08
CA LEU A 48 9.06 -4.26 -4.03
C LEU A 48 10.50 -4.83 -3.94
N ARG A 49 11.32 -4.64 -4.98
CA ARG A 49 12.70 -5.14 -5.05
C ARG A 49 13.77 -4.07 -4.83
N ALA A 50 13.40 -2.79 -4.98
CA ALA A 50 14.25 -1.65 -4.66
C ALA A 50 14.48 -1.59 -3.14
#